data_AF-F2CU11-F1
#
_entry.id   AF-F2CU11-F1
#
_cell.length_a   1.000
_cell.length_b   1.000
_cell.length_c   1.000
_cell.angle_alpha   90.00
_cell.angle_beta   90.00
_cell.angle_gamma   90.00
#
_symmetry.space_group_name_H-M   'P 1'
#
loop_
_entity.id
_entity.type
_entity.pdbx_description
1 polymer ?
#
loop_
_entity_poly.entity_id
_entity_poly.type
_entity_poly.pdbx_seq_one_letter_code
_entity_poly.pdbx_strand_id
1 'polypeptide(L)'
;MIGLVSGGGRIDKPMLKAGRAYHKYKAKRNCWPKVRGVAMNPVEHPHGGGNHQHIGKASTVKRGTSAGRKVGLIAARRTGRIRGGKVVTKKGDD
;
A
#
# COMPACT_ATOMS: atom_id res chain seq x y z
N MET A 1 22.94 20.90 10.40
CA MET A 1 23.47 19.67 11.02
C MET A 1 24.06 18.81 9.93
N ILE A 2 25.32 18.38 10.07
CA ILE A 2 26.04 17.57 9.07
C ILE A 2 26.10 16.14 9.62
N GLY A 3 25.67 15.14 8.83
CA GLY A 3 25.71 13.72 9.22
C GLY A 3 24.45 12.92 8.83
N LEU A 4 24.45 11.63 9.16
CA LEU A 4 23.30 10.72 8.97
C LEU A 4 22.36 10.77 10.18
N VAL A 5 21.07 10.52 9.96
CA VAL A 5 20.09 10.38 11.04
C VAL A 5 20.40 9.12 11.87
N SER A 6 20.38 9.25 13.20
CA SER A 6 20.63 8.14 14.13
C SER A 6 19.51 7.07 14.10
N GLY A 7 19.80 5.87 14.63
CA GLY A 7 18.82 4.77 14.67
C GLY A 7 18.60 4.05 13.32
N GLY A 8 19.61 4.08 12.44
CA GLY A 8 19.63 3.34 11.18
C GLY A 8 19.50 1.81 11.35
N GLY A 9 19.18 1.09 10.27
CA GLY A 9 19.10 -0.37 10.26
C GLY A 9 17.87 -1.00 10.94
N ARG A 10 16.99 -0.19 11.55
CA ARG A 10 15.78 -0.68 12.25
C ARG A 10 14.83 -1.53 11.37
N ILE A 11 14.87 -1.35 10.04
CA ILE A 11 14.01 -2.08 9.09
C ILE A 11 14.60 -3.41 8.61
N ASP A 12 15.89 -3.65 8.85
CA ASP A 12 16.59 -4.86 8.38
C ASP A 12 16.21 -6.08 9.23
N LYS A 13 15.90 -5.84 10.52
CA LYS A 13 15.37 -6.89 11.41
C LYS A 13 13.91 -7.22 11.03
N PRO A 14 13.61 -8.47 10.65
CA PRO A 14 12.26 -8.85 10.26
C PRO A 14 11.29 -8.84 11.46
N MET A 15 10.04 -8.48 11.18
CA MET A 15 8.94 -8.50 12.15
C MET A 15 8.29 -9.89 12.17
N LEU A 16 8.76 -10.76 13.07
CA LEU A 16 8.36 -12.17 13.08
C LEU A 16 6.98 -12.46 13.71
N LYS A 17 6.50 -11.62 14.63
CA LYS A 17 5.26 -11.84 15.40
C LYS A 17 4.25 -10.72 15.17
N ALA A 18 2.97 -11.09 15.07
CA ALA A 18 1.86 -10.12 15.03
C ALA A 18 1.81 -9.22 16.27
N GLY A 19 2.09 -9.76 17.47
CA GLY A 19 2.16 -8.96 18.70
C GLY A 19 3.21 -7.85 18.66
N ARG A 20 4.36 -8.06 18.02
CA ARG A 20 5.36 -6.99 17.81
C ARG A 20 4.83 -5.91 16.86
N ALA A 21 4.08 -6.30 15.83
CA ALA A 21 3.42 -5.34 14.93
C ALA A 21 2.32 -4.55 15.65
N TYR A 22 1.54 -5.20 16.52
CA TYR A 22 0.53 -4.55 17.36
C TYR A 22 1.14 -3.42 18.19
N HIS A 23 2.18 -3.69 18.99
CA HIS A 23 2.81 -2.64 19.81
C HIS A 23 3.44 -1.51 18.96
N LYS A 24 4.02 -1.85 17.79
CA LYS A 24 4.56 -0.87 16.84
C LYS A 24 3.50 0.11 16.32
N TYR A 25 2.29 -0.37 16.01
CA TYR A 25 1.22 0.48 15.50
C TYR A 25 0.38 1.13 16.61
N LYS A 26 0.29 0.51 17.79
CA LYS A 26 -0.34 1.09 18.99
C LYS A 26 0.32 2.41 19.40
N ALA A 27 1.64 2.49 19.33
CA ALA A 27 2.40 3.71 19.64
C ALA A 27 2.30 4.82 18.55
N LYS A 28 1.54 4.60 17.47
CA LYS A 28 1.40 5.54 16.36
C LYS A 28 -0.07 5.93 16.16
N ARG A 29 -0.76 5.25 15.25
CA ARG A 29 -2.17 5.46 14.92
C ARG A 29 -2.85 4.13 14.71
N ASN A 30 -4.17 4.09 14.85
CA ASN A 30 -4.97 2.90 14.60
C ASN A 30 -5.05 2.59 13.09
N CYS A 31 -4.04 1.89 12.55
CA CYS A 31 -4.00 1.47 11.15
C CYS A 31 -3.59 0.00 10.95
N TRP A 32 -3.69 -0.81 12.01
CA TRP A 32 -3.40 -2.23 12.01
C TRP A 32 -4.41 -2.93 12.94
N PRO A 33 -4.95 -4.10 12.57
CA PRO A 33 -4.69 -4.89 11.35
C PRO A 33 -5.30 -4.27 10.08
N LYS A 34 -4.83 -4.70 8.90
CA LYS A 34 -5.38 -4.27 7.60
C LYS A 34 -6.09 -5.43 6.92
N VAL A 35 -7.40 -5.32 6.76
CA VAL A 35 -8.21 -6.29 6.02
C VAL A 35 -8.07 -6.05 4.51
N ARG A 36 -7.96 -7.12 3.72
CA ARG A 36 -7.90 -7.03 2.25
C ARG A 36 -9.28 -6.62 1.71
N GLY A 37 -9.35 -5.65 0.81
CA GLY A 37 -10.62 -5.20 0.23
C GLY A 37 -11.43 -6.28 -0.50
N VAL A 38 -10.77 -7.32 -1.02
CA VAL A 38 -11.42 -8.48 -1.66
C VAL A 38 -12.13 -9.39 -0.64
N ALA A 39 -11.73 -9.33 0.63
CA ALA A 39 -12.39 -10.06 1.72
C ALA A 39 -13.57 -9.28 2.31
N MET A 40 -13.89 -8.10 1.78
CA MET A 40 -14.98 -7.26 2.23
C MET A 40 -16.22 -7.45 1.33
N ASN A 41 -17.36 -6.96 1.78
CA ASN A 41 -18.60 -6.93 0.99
C ASN A 41 -18.57 -5.80 -0.06
N PRO A 42 -19.38 -5.86 -1.13
CA PRO A 42 -19.47 -4.80 -2.15
C PRO A 42 -19.77 -3.42 -1.59
N VAL A 43 -20.53 -3.35 -0.49
CA VAL A 43 -20.92 -2.11 0.19
C VAL A 43 -19.73 -1.39 0.83
N GLU A 44 -18.75 -2.15 1.33
CA GLU A 44 -17.61 -1.59 2.08
C GLU A 44 -16.43 -1.21 1.18
N HIS A 45 -16.23 -1.95 0.09
CA HIS A 45 -15.02 -1.81 -0.71
C HIS A 45 -15.27 -2.05 -2.20
N PRO A 46 -14.71 -1.24 -3.12
CA PRO A 46 -14.87 -1.43 -4.57
C PRO A 46 -14.38 -2.77 -5.14
N HIS A 47 -13.65 -3.56 -4.36
CA HIS A 47 -13.10 -4.86 -4.74
C HIS A 47 -13.79 -6.02 -4.00
N GLY A 48 -14.77 -5.69 -3.15
CA GLY A 48 -15.45 -6.65 -2.30
C GLY A 48 -16.60 -7.37 -3.01
N GLY A 49 -16.97 -8.53 -2.46
CA GLY A 49 -18.06 -9.38 -2.91
C GLY A 49 -17.72 -10.43 -3.95
N GLY A 50 -18.78 -10.97 -4.57
CA GLY A 50 -18.72 -12.11 -5.48
C GLY A 50 -18.60 -13.45 -4.74
N ASN A 51 -18.82 -14.55 -5.49
CA ASN A 51 -18.73 -15.92 -4.95
C ASN A 51 -17.27 -16.39 -4.78
N HIS A 52 -16.35 -15.80 -5.54
CA HIS A 52 -14.92 -16.06 -5.44
C HIS A 52 -14.19 -14.79 -5.05
N GLN A 53 -13.16 -14.89 -4.21
CA GLN A 53 -12.32 -13.76 -3.83
C GLN A 53 -11.43 -13.31 -4.99
N HIS A 54 -11.92 -12.38 -5.81
CA HIS A 54 -11.19 -11.75 -6.91
C HIS A 54 -11.61 -10.27 -7.04
N ILE A 55 -10.83 -9.46 -7.76
CA ILE A 55 -11.12 -8.02 -7.89
C ILE A 55 -12.25 -7.74 -8.88
N GLY A 56 -12.43 -8.59 -9.90
CA GLY A 56 -13.46 -8.46 -10.93
C GLY A 56 -13.21 -7.36 -12.00
N LYS A 57 -12.30 -6.42 -11.74
CA LYS A 57 -11.92 -5.33 -12.66
C LYS A 57 -10.43 -4.99 -12.55
N ALA A 58 -9.93 -4.17 -13.48
CA ALA A 58 -8.57 -3.67 -13.41
C ALA A 58 -8.33 -2.91 -12.09
N SER A 59 -7.24 -3.24 -11.39
CA SER A 59 -6.87 -2.59 -10.12
C SER A 59 -6.12 -1.27 -10.32
N THR A 60 -5.82 -0.88 -11.55
CA THR A 60 -5.21 0.40 -11.91
C THR A 60 -6.26 1.49 -12.03
N VAL A 61 -6.08 2.59 -11.30
CA VAL A 61 -7.10 3.65 -11.20
C VAL A 61 -6.54 5.02 -11.55
N LYS A 62 -7.29 5.83 -12.30
CA LYS A 62 -6.88 7.18 -12.74
C LYS A 62 -6.68 8.13 -11.55
N ARG A 63 -5.73 9.07 -11.65
CA ARG A 63 -5.43 10.06 -10.60
C ARG A 63 -6.64 10.92 -10.20
N GLY A 64 -7.45 11.33 -11.18
CA GLY A 64 -8.65 12.16 -10.99
C GLY A 64 -9.92 11.40 -10.58
N THR A 65 -9.80 10.12 -10.19
CA THR A 65 -10.95 9.35 -9.73
C THR A 65 -11.53 9.92 -8.43
N SER A 66 -12.84 9.81 -8.23
CA SER A 66 -13.54 10.26 -7.02
C SER A 66 -13.08 9.54 -5.74
N ALA A 67 -13.38 10.13 -4.58
CA ALA A 67 -13.25 9.46 -3.29
C ALA A 67 -14.13 8.18 -3.27
N GLY A 68 -13.66 7.13 -2.60
CA GLY A 68 -14.32 5.82 -2.61
C GLY A 68 -13.95 4.95 -3.82
N ARG A 69 -13.88 5.50 -5.04
CA ARG A 69 -13.44 4.74 -6.23
C ARG A 69 -11.91 4.69 -6.39
N LYS A 70 -11.19 5.66 -5.80
CA LYS A 70 -9.72 5.76 -5.84
C LYS A 70 -9.05 4.74 -4.91
N VAL A 71 -9.08 3.47 -5.31
CA VAL A 71 -8.54 2.33 -4.54
C VAL A 71 -7.72 1.41 -5.45
N GLY A 72 -6.75 0.66 -4.91
CA GLY A 72 -5.85 -0.19 -5.69
C GLY A 72 -4.55 0.52 -6.10
N LEU A 73 -4.10 0.30 -7.33
CA LEU A 73 -2.89 0.89 -7.90
C LEU A 73 -3.19 2.26 -8.51
N ILE A 74 -3.16 3.29 -7.67
CA ILE A 74 -3.51 4.67 -8.05
C ILE A 74 -2.44 5.26 -8.96
N ALA A 75 -2.87 5.71 -10.15
CA ALA A 75 -2.03 6.35 -11.17
C ALA A 75 -0.76 5.54 -11.51
N ALA A 76 -0.85 4.21 -11.47
CA ALA A 76 0.28 3.34 -11.76
C ALA A 76 0.71 3.48 -13.23
N ARG A 77 1.97 3.88 -13.44
CA ARG A 77 2.59 3.99 -14.77
C ARG A 77 3.00 2.63 -15.35
N ARG A 78 3.34 1.69 -14.45
CA ARG A 78 3.66 0.30 -14.76
C ARG A 78 3.20 -0.58 -13.60
N THR A 79 2.93 -1.85 -13.88
CA THR A 79 2.56 -2.86 -12.89
C THR A 79 3.55 -4.04 -12.93
N GLY A 80 3.36 -5.03 -12.06
CA GLY A 80 4.22 -6.22 -11.98
C GLY A 80 5.53 -6.00 -11.21
N ARG A 81 6.32 -7.09 -11.08
CA ARG A 81 7.61 -7.06 -10.39
C ARG A 81 8.63 -6.27 -11.21
N ILE A 82 9.30 -5.31 -10.58
CA ILE A 82 10.40 -4.57 -11.22
C ILE A 82 11.56 -5.55 -11.45
N ARG A 83 11.96 -5.72 -12.71
CA ARG A 83 13.20 -6.37 -13.13
C ARG A 83 14.07 -5.33 -13.84
N GLY A 84 15.35 -5.25 -13.47
CA GLY A 84 16.28 -4.19 -13.93
C GLY A 84 16.53 -3.09 -12.89
N GLY A 85 17.19 -2.00 -13.33
CA GLY A 85 17.56 -0.87 -12.48
C GLY A 85 16.37 -0.03 -11.99
N LYS A 86 16.58 0.74 -10.91
CA LYS A 86 15.56 1.67 -10.38
C LYS A 86 15.32 2.78 -11.42
N VAL A 87 14.09 2.86 -11.93
CA VAL A 87 13.66 4.03 -12.72
C VAL A 87 13.48 5.19 -11.74
N VAL A 88 14.48 6.07 -11.63
CA VAL A 88 14.28 7.36 -10.97
C VAL A 88 13.37 8.17 -11.88
N THR A 89 12.09 8.28 -11.51
CA THR A 89 11.19 9.21 -12.21
C THR A 89 11.70 10.62 -11.94
N LYS A 90 12.39 11.22 -12.92
CA LYS A 90 12.65 12.66 -12.94
C LYS A 90 11.32 13.37 -12.65
N LYS A 91 11.24 14.13 -11.56
CA LYS A 91 10.23 15.18 -11.45
C LYS A 91 10.57 16.14 -12.60
N GLY A 92 9.63 16.38 -13.51
CA GLY A 92 9.73 17.53 -14.38
C GLY A 92 9.63 18.76 -13.49
N ASP A 93 10.63 19.63 -13.58
CA ASP A 93 10.57 20.98 -13.04
C ASP A 93 9.72 21.80 -14.02
N ASP A 94 8.39 21.78 -13.81
CA ASP A 94 7.41 22.74 -14.32
C ASP A 94 6.42 23.05 -13.19
#